data_AF-A0A1F5YTB9-F1
#
_entry.id   AF-A0A1F5YTB9-F1
#
_cell.length_a   1.000
_cell.length_b   1.000
_cell.length_c   1.000
_cell.angle_alpha   90.00
_cell.angle_beta   90.00
_cell.angle_gamma   90.00
#
_symmetry.space_group_name_H-M   'P 1'
#
loop_
_entity.id
_entity.type
_entity.pdbx_description
1 polymer ?
#
loop_
_entity_poly.entity_id
_entity_poly.type
_entity_poly.pdbx_seq_one_letter_code
_entity_poly.pdbx_strand_id
1 'polypeptide(L)'
;MDTVNSIYSYSGLGYYVLDTTFDGNRTPNKDVTIFLISGSLEITQNFTLADPQDTAVFIVNGNIYIDGEVTRIPGLYISSQTFSIAEGDQPIIFDGMVYAKNINFQRKYYSFTNPAYTFIYQPKYVIDLLPYLGRPQVNWQEVSP
;
A
#
# COMPACT_ATOMS: atom_id res chain seq x y z
N MET A 1 4.35 10.81 14.27
CA MET A 1 4.21 11.20 12.85
C MET A 1 3.69 12.62 12.76
N ASP A 2 3.92 13.28 11.62
CA ASP A 2 3.50 14.66 11.37
C ASP A 2 1.98 14.74 11.17
N THR A 3 1.32 15.74 11.76
CA THR A 3 -0.14 15.93 11.67
C THR A 3 -0.56 16.73 10.43
N VAL A 4 0.39 17.21 9.63
CA VAL A 4 0.16 18.06 8.46
C VAL A 4 0.70 17.41 7.19
N ASN A 5 1.82 16.69 7.29
CA ASN A 5 2.43 16.07 6.12
C ASN A 5 1.72 14.77 5.71
N SER A 6 1.38 14.72 4.43
CA SER A 6 0.73 13.60 3.75
C SER A 6 1.69 12.79 2.88
N ILE A 7 2.92 13.27 2.65
CA ILE A 7 3.92 12.58 1.83
C ILE A 7 5.16 12.36 2.67
N TYR A 8 5.55 11.10 2.82
CA TYR A 8 6.70 10.66 3.58
C TYR A 8 7.73 10.04 2.65
N SER A 9 8.98 10.47 2.74
CA SER A 9 10.08 9.93 1.93
C SER A 9 11.13 9.31 2.83
N TYR A 10 11.45 8.05 2.57
CA TYR A 10 12.45 7.27 3.27
C TYR A 10 13.56 6.89 2.28
N SER A 11 14.71 7.53 2.45
CA SER A 11 15.92 7.27 1.66
C SER A 11 16.84 6.31 2.39
N GLY A 12 17.36 5.31 1.67
CA GLY A 12 18.23 4.27 2.22
C GLY A 12 17.96 2.91 1.59
N LEU A 13 18.93 2.01 1.67
CA LEU A 13 18.83 0.63 1.17
C LEU A 13 18.25 -0.35 2.20
N GLY A 14 17.95 0.13 3.42
CA GLY A 14 17.46 -0.68 4.52
C GLY A 14 15.96 -0.98 4.46
N TYR A 15 15.46 -1.52 5.57
CA TYR A 15 14.05 -1.78 5.79
C TYR A 15 13.39 -0.57 6.44
N TYR A 16 12.26 -0.16 5.89
CA TYR A 16 11.32 0.70 6.57
C TYR A 16 10.22 -0.17 7.18
N VAL A 17 10.11 -0.17 8.50
CA VAL A 17 9.03 -0.85 9.23
C VAL A 17 7.91 0.16 9.43
N LEU A 18 6.70 -0.18 8.99
CA LEU A 18 5.53 0.67 9.22
C LEU A 18 5.26 0.79 10.73
N ASP A 19 5.12 2.02 11.22
CA ASP A 19 4.73 2.29 12.60
C ASP A 19 3.34 1.69 12.87
N THR A 20 3.26 0.90 13.94
CA THR A 20 2.05 0.23 14.41
C THR A 20 0.90 1.18 14.76
N THR A 21 1.21 2.45 15.01
CA THR A 21 0.23 3.49 15.35
C THR A 21 -0.27 4.26 14.13
N PHE A 22 0.17 3.91 12.92
CA PHE A 22 -0.30 4.55 11.70
C PHE A 22 -1.79 4.25 11.46
N ASP A 23 -2.58 5.31 11.34
CA ASP A 23 -4.02 5.24 11.11
C ASP A 23 -4.50 6.15 9.98
N GLY A 24 -3.59 6.80 9.24
CA GLY A 24 -3.92 7.69 8.13
C GLY A 24 -4.51 9.05 8.51
N ASN A 25 -4.90 9.26 9.78
CA ASN A 25 -5.61 10.45 10.22
C ASN A 25 -4.65 11.65 10.35
N ARG A 26 -4.89 12.70 9.55
CA ARG A 26 -4.14 13.97 9.61
C ARG A 26 -5.08 15.14 9.82
N THR A 27 -6.23 15.13 9.17
CA THR A 27 -7.22 16.19 9.18
C THR A 27 -8.63 15.63 9.47
N PRO A 28 -9.61 16.48 9.80
CA PRO A 28 -11.01 16.06 9.94
C PRO A 28 -11.67 15.61 8.64
N ASN A 29 -10.97 15.70 7.51
CA ASN A 29 -11.46 15.34 6.19
C ASN A 29 -10.70 14.12 5.68
N LYS A 30 -11.18 13.56 4.58
CA LYS A 30 -10.47 12.53 3.82
C LYS A 30 -9.03 12.93 3.53
N ASP A 31 -8.10 12.10 3.97
CA ASP A 31 -6.66 12.28 3.76
C ASP A 31 -6.08 11.27 2.77
N VAL A 32 -5.04 11.71 2.05
CA VAL A 32 -4.24 10.85 1.16
C VAL A 32 -2.82 10.83 1.72
N THR A 33 -2.39 9.70 2.29
CA THR A 33 -1.03 9.51 2.78
C THR A 33 -0.22 8.69 1.78
N ILE A 34 0.94 9.20 1.35
CA ILE A 34 1.84 8.57 0.38
C ILE A 34 3.20 8.31 1.04
N PHE A 35 3.65 7.07 0.99
CA PHE A 35 4.97 6.64 1.43
C PHE A 35 5.84 6.35 0.21
N LEU A 36 6.96 7.08 0.09
CA LEU A 36 7.99 6.88 -0.92
C LEU A 36 9.18 6.21 -0.24
N ILE A 37 9.42 4.94 -0.55
CA ILE A 37 10.42 4.11 0.15
C ILE A 37 11.46 3.64 -0.86
N SER A 38 12.69 4.14 -0.72
CA SER A 38 13.81 3.77 -1.62
C SER A 38 14.33 2.34 -1.38
N GLY A 39 14.13 1.82 -0.16
CA GLY A 39 14.50 0.48 0.27
C GLY A 39 13.30 -0.48 0.24
N SER A 40 13.25 -1.40 1.19
CA SER A 40 12.14 -2.35 1.35
C SER A 40 11.17 -1.91 2.44
N LEU A 41 9.91 -2.31 2.32
CA LEU A 41 8.86 -2.08 3.32
C LEU A 41 8.57 -3.37 4.09
N GLU A 42 8.48 -3.28 5.41
CA GLU A 42 7.99 -4.35 6.27
C GLU A 42 6.73 -3.90 7.01
N ILE A 43 5.70 -4.75 6.95
CA ILE A 43 4.47 -4.60 7.73
C ILE A 43 4.39 -5.80 8.65
N THR A 44 4.72 -5.58 9.91
CA THR A 44 4.81 -6.62 10.94
C THR A 44 3.54 -6.74 11.78
N GLN A 45 2.63 -5.77 11.68
CA GLN A 45 1.38 -5.75 12.43
C GLN A 45 0.24 -5.21 11.58
N ASN A 46 -0.98 -5.55 11.99
CA ASN A 46 -2.19 -4.96 11.44
C ASN A 46 -2.18 -3.45 11.66
N PHE A 47 -2.73 -2.73 10.70
CA PHE A 47 -3.10 -1.34 10.86
C PHE A 47 -4.44 -1.09 10.18
N THR A 48 -5.15 -0.07 10.62
CA THR A 48 -6.45 0.32 10.09
C THR A 48 -6.46 1.81 9.86
N LEU A 49 -7.09 2.25 8.77
CA LEU A 49 -7.35 3.67 8.57
C LEU A 49 -8.47 4.11 9.50
N ALA A 50 -8.29 5.25 10.17
CA ALA A 50 -9.26 5.80 11.10
C ALA A 50 -10.56 6.19 10.39
N ASP A 51 -10.46 6.84 9.22
CA ASP A 51 -11.58 7.05 8.31
C ASP A 51 -11.50 6.04 7.15
N PRO A 52 -12.56 5.24 6.89
CA PRO A 52 -12.63 4.37 5.72
C PRO A 52 -12.53 5.09 4.38
N GLN A 53 -12.68 6.42 4.31
CA GLN A 53 -12.47 7.22 3.11
C GLN A 53 -11.00 7.58 2.87
N ASP A 54 -10.15 7.49 3.89
CA ASP A 54 -8.73 7.78 3.76
C ASP A 54 -8.04 6.83 2.78
N THR A 55 -6.93 7.33 2.25
CA THR A 55 -6.08 6.62 1.31
C THR A 55 -4.67 6.50 1.85
N ALA A 56 -4.15 5.28 1.90
CA ALA A 56 -2.74 5.01 2.14
C ALA A 56 -2.12 4.37 0.90
N VAL A 57 -1.02 4.96 0.41
CA VAL A 57 -0.28 4.50 -0.75
C VAL A 57 1.17 4.27 -0.37
N PHE A 58 1.70 3.11 -0.72
CA PHE A 58 3.09 2.74 -0.52
C PHE A 58 3.76 2.52 -1.87
N ILE A 59 4.72 3.36 -2.22
CA ILE A 59 5.55 3.25 -3.43
C ILE A 59 6.95 2.86 -2.97
N VAL A 60 7.36 1.64 -3.32
CA VAL A 60 8.53 0.95 -2.77
C VAL A 60 9.43 0.49 -3.91
N ASN A 61 10.68 0.95 -3.93
CA ASN A 61 11.67 0.52 -4.93
C ASN A 61 12.24 -0.88 -4.61
N GLY A 62 12.22 -1.27 -3.33
CA GLY A 62 12.56 -2.60 -2.85
C GLY A 62 11.39 -3.59 -2.84
N ASN A 63 11.54 -4.61 -2.00
CA ASN A 63 10.48 -5.59 -1.74
C ASN A 63 9.48 -5.05 -0.71
N ILE A 64 8.28 -5.62 -0.71
CA ILE A 64 7.29 -5.42 0.35
C ILE A 64 7.11 -6.77 1.06
N TYR A 65 7.27 -6.77 2.37
CA TYR A 65 7.13 -7.95 3.22
C TYR A 65 5.96 -7.76 4.19
N ILE A 66 4.99 -8.67 4.11
CA ILE A 66 3.86 -8.74 5.03
C ILE A 66 4.09 -9.94 5.94
N ASP A 67 4.12 -9.70 7.24
CA ASP A 67 4.39 -10.74 8.23
C ASP A 67 3.21 -11.73 8.41
N GLY A 68 3.50 -12.89 9.00
CA GLY A 68 2.56 -13.99 9.21
C GLY A 68 1.40 -13.65 10.16
N GLU A 69 1.62 -12.74 11.10
CA GLU A 69 0.63 -12.32 12.10
C GLU A 69 -0.35 -11.26 11.57
N VAL A 70 -0.07 -10.66 10.41
CA VAL A 70 -0.92 -9.63 9.82
C VAL A 70 -2.19 -10.25 9.23
N THR A 71 -3.37 -9.94 9.73
CA THR A 71 -4.64 -10.50 9.24
C THR A 71 -5.43 -9.53 8.37
N ARG A 72 -5.10 -8.24 8.38
CA ARG A 72 -5.79 -7.25 7.56
C ARG A 72 -4.91 -6.05 7.26
N ILE A 73 -4.84 -5.64 6.00
CA ILE A 73 -4.21 -4.37 5.61
C ILE A 73 -5.02 -3.63 4.55
N PRO A 74 -5.23 -2.31 4.73
CA PRO A 74 -5.77 -1.44 3.70
C PRO A 74 -4.67 -0.81 2.84
N GLY A 75 -5.02 -0.33 1.64
CA GLY A 75 -4.20 0.60 0.86
C GLY A 75 -3.73 0.10 -0.50
N LEU A 76 -2.93 0.94 -1.16
CA LEU A 76 -2.31 0.65 -2.46
C LEU A 76 -0.81 0.39 -2.27
N TYR A 77 -0.36 -0.78 -2.70
CA TYR A 77 1.02 -1.23 -2.59
C TYR A 77 1.64 -1.33 -3.97
N ILE A 78 2.68 -0.55 -4.23
CA ILE A 78 3.42 -0.52 -5.49
C ILE A 78 4.87 -0.89 -5.18
N SER A 79 5.34 -2.03 -5.69
CA SER A 79 6.73 -2.49 -5.55
C SER A 79 7.39 -2.64 -6.91
N SER A 80 8.63 -2.16 -7.06
CA SER A 80 9.46 -2.44 -8.24
C SER A 80 10.01 -3.88 -8.24
N GLN A 81 9.88 -4.63 -7.14
CA GLN A 81 10.39 -5.98 -6.95
C GLN A 81 9.27 -6.94 -6.53
N THR A 82 9.39 -7.57 -5.36
CA THR A 82 8.50 -8.64 -4.91
C THR A 82 7.59 -8.14 -3.79
N PHE A 83 6.30 -8.44 -3.91
CA PHE A 83 5.36 -8.40 -2.81
C PHE A 83 5.25 -9.79 -2.19
N SER A 84 5.65 -9.95 -0.92
CA SER A 84 5.70 -11.23 -0.23
C SER A 84 4.80 -11.23 0.99
N ILE A 85 4.01 -12.29 1.15
CA ILE A 85 3.29 -12.59 2.39
C ILE A 85 3.92 -13.83 3.00
N ALA A 86 4.44 -13.68 4.21
CA ALA A 86 5.06 -14.76 4.96
C ALA A 86 4.06 -15.86 5.33
N GLU A 87 4.59 -17.01 5.74
CA GLU A 87 3.80 -18.10 6.31
C GLU A 87 3.05 -17.59 7.55
N GLY A 88 1.82 -18.09 7.74
CA GLY A 88 0.98 -17.73 8.87
C GLY A 88 -0.23 -18.65 8.93
N ASP A 89 -0.74 -18.85 10.15
CA ASP A 89 -1.88 -19.75 10.42
C ASP A 89 -3.24 -19.06 10.24
N GLN A 90 -3.25 -17.72 10.18
CA GLN A 90 -4.46 -16.93 10.02
C GLN A 90 -4.68 -16.54 8.56
N PRO A 91 -5.94 -16.39 8.11
CA PRO A 91 -6.23 -15.77 6.81
C PRO A 91 -5.83 -14.30 6.81
N ILE A 92 -5.59 -13.73 5.63
CA ILE A 92 -5.36 -12.29 5.45
C ILE A 92 -6.37 -11.67 4.50
N ILE A 93 -6.87 -10.49 4.90
CA ILE A 93 -7.75 -9.64 4.10
C ILE A 93 -6.97 -8.43 3.59
N PHE A 94 -6.91 -8.28 2.28
CA PHE A 94 -6.37 -7.10 1.61
C PHE A 94 -7.50 -6.21 1.13
N ASP A 95 -7.67 -5.06 1.79
CA ASP A 95 -8.61 -4.03 1.39
C ASP A 95 -7.90 -3.01 0.51
N GLY A 96 -7.70 -3.33 -0.77
CA GLY A 96 -6.77 -2.56 -1.56
C GLY A 96 -6.34 -3.14 -2.88
N MET A 97 -5.15 -2.72 -3.27
CA MET A 97 -4.54 -3.04 -4.55
C MET A 97 -3.05 -3.29 -4.36
N VAL A 98 -2.53 -4.27 -5.10
CA VAL A 98 -1.11 -4.59 -5.15
C VAL A 98 -0.65 -4.56 -6.60
N TYR A 99 0.44 -3.85 -6.85
CA TYR A 99 1.18 -3.85 -8.10
C TYR A 99 2.64 -4.16 -7.77
N ALA A 100 3.14 -5.29 -8.26
CA ALA A 100 4.52 -5.71 -8.06
C ALA A 100 5.03 -6.49 -9.26
N LYS A 101 6.35 -6.53 -9.45
CA LYS A 101 6.96 -7.35 -10.51
C LYS A 101 6.74 -8.84 -10.25
N ASN A 102 6.88 -9.25 -8.99
CA ASN A 102 6.61 -10.60 -8.54
C ASN A 102 5.70 -10.59 -7.32
N ILE A 103 4.92 -11.64 -7.15
CA ILE A 103 4.04 -11.84 -6.00
C ILE A 103 4.34 -13.22 -5.42
N ASN A 104 4.61 -13.30 -4.12
CA ASN A 104 4.89 -14.54 -3.39
C ASN A 104 3.95 -14.68 -2.19
N PHE A 105 3.25 -15.81 -2.11
CA PHE A 105 2.18 -16.07 -1.16
C PHE A 105 2.45 -17.40 -0.44
N GLN A 106 2.75 -17.34 0.86
CA GLN A 106 3.19 -18.53 1.63
C GLN A 106 2.25 -18.96 2.77
N ARG A 107 1.13 -18.27 3.01
CA ARG A 107 0.10 -18.71 3.95
C ARG A 107 -0.50 -20.06 3.61
N LYS A 108 -0.79 -20.80 4.67
CA LYS A 108 -1.40 -22.12 4.59
C LYS A 108 -2.90 -22.00 4.27
N TYR A 109 -3.34 -22.78 3.31
CA TYR A 109 -4.77 -22.96 3.02
C TYR A 109 -5.40 -23.93 4.04
N TYR A 110 -6.52 -23.54 4.63
CA TYR A 110 -7.26 -24.36 5.60
C TYR A 110 -8.57 -24.91 5.02
N SER A 111 -9.49 -24.05 4.56
CA SER A 111 -10.80 -24.48 4.07
C SER A 111 -11.42 -23.47 3.09
N PHE A 112 -12.48 -23.90 2.40
CA PHE A 112 -13.24 -23.00 1.52
C PHE A 112 -13.99 -21.90 2.27
N THR A 113 -14.38 -22.15 3.51
CA THR A 113 -15.04 -21.15 4.38
C THR A 113 -14.05 -20.18 5.01
N ASN A 114 -12.76 -20.52 5.02
CA ASN A 114 -11.68 -19.70 5.54
C ASN A 114 -10.48 -19.69 4.57
N PRO A 115 -10.59 -18.94 3.45
CA PRO A 115 -9.53 -18.87 2.46
C PRO A 115 -8.29 -18.18 3.04
N ALA A 116 -7.10 -18.63 2.65
CA ALA A 116 -5.84 -18.04 3.12
C ALA A 116 -5.70 -16.55 2.75
N TYR A 117 -6.26 -16.15 1.61
CA TYR A 117 -6.19 -14.79 1.08
C TYR A 117 -7.57 -14.33 0.62
N THR A 118 -7.97 -13.13 1.04
CA THR A 118 -9.15 -12.43 0.53
C THR A 118 -8.73 -11.07 0.01
N PHE A 119 -8.97 -10.81 -1.27
CA PHE A 119 -8.68 -9.51 -1.90
C PHE A 119 -9.98 -8.76 -2.16
N ILE A 120 -10.14 -7.61 -1.49
CA ILE A 120 -11.25 -6.69 -1.67
C ILE A 120 -10.71 -5.50 -2.46
N TYR A 121 -11.02 -5.48 -3.75
CA TYR A 121 -10.52 -4.45 -4.66
C TYR A 121 -11.09 -3.07 -4.33
N GLN A 122 -10.21 -2.08 -4.15
CA GLN A 122 -10.58 -0.71 -3.77
C GLN A 122 -9.95 0.30 -4.75
N PRO A 123 -10.63 0.67 -5.85
CA PRO A 123 -10.08 1.56 -6.88
C PRO A 123 -9.86 3.00 -6.38
N LYS A 124 -10.51 3.39 -5.28
CA LYS A 124 -10.38 4.73 -4.68
C LYS A 124 -8.91 5.13 -4.46
N TYR A 125 -8.07 4.18 -4.05
CA TYR A 125 -6.68 4.46 -3.71
C TYR A 125 -5.86 4.94 -4.93
N VAL A 126 -6.13 4.39 -6.12
CA VAL A 126 -5.47 4.86 -7.35
C VAL A 126 -6.04 6.21 -7.78
N ILE A 127 -7.36 6.38 -7.73
CA ILE A 127 -8.03 7.63 -8.12
C ILE A 127 -7.50 8.79 -7.28
N ASP A 128 -7.35 8.58 -5.98
CA ASP A 128 -6.85 9.57 -5.03
C ASP A 128 -5.35 9.86 -5.19
N LEU A 129 -4.60 8.90 -5.74
CA LEU A 129 -3.18 9.06 -6.07
C LEU A 129 -2.95 9.90 -7.33
N LEU A 130 -3.89 9.88 -8.30
CA LEU A 130 -3.73 10.54 -9.61
C LEU A 130 -3.26 12.00 -9.54
N PRO A 131 -3.80 12.88 -8.66
CA PRO A 131 -3.35 14.27 -8.57
C PRO A 131 -1.87 14.42 -8.20
N TYR A 132 -1.29 13.42 -7.52
CA TYR A 132 0.09 13.42 -7.03
C TYR A 132 1.09 12.83 -8.03
N LEU A 133 0.62 12.07 -9.03
CA LEU A 133 1.46 11.50 -10.10
C LEU A 133 1.80 12.50 -11.20
N GLY A 134 1.30 13.73 -11.08
CA GLY A 134 1.47 14.79 -12.05
C GLY A 134 0.37 14.80 -13.12
N ARG A 135 0.19 15.96 -13.76
CA ARG A 135 -0.71 16.07 -14.90
C ARG A 135 0.00 15.49 -16.13
N PRO A 136 -0.62 14.61 -16.93
CA PRO A 136 -0.06 14.30 -18.24
C PRO A 136 -0.01 15.59 -19.05
N GLN A 137 1.19 16.12 -19.31
CA GLN A 137 1.39 17.17 -20.31
C GLN A 137 1.21 16.55 -21.69
N VAL A 138 -0.03 16.27 -22.09
CA VAL A 138 -0.32 16.02 -23.50
C VAL A 138 -0.46 17.39 -24.15
N ASN A 139 0.65 17.91 -24.68
CA ASN A 139 0.62 19.04 -25.58
C ASN A 139 0.11 18.52 -26.93
N TRP A 140 -1.19 18.64 -27.17
CA TRP A 140 -1.75 18.45 -28.50
C TRP A 140 -1.25 19.60 -29.38
N GLN A 141 -0.28 19.32 -30.24
CA GLN A 141 0.07 20.21 -31.35
C GLN A 141 -0.64 19.70 -32.59
N GLU A 142 -1.56 20.51 -33.10
CA GLU A 142 -2.12 20.33 -34.43
C GLU A 142 -1.01 20.61 -35.44
N VAL A 143 -0.60 19.59 -36.20
CA VAL A 143 0.23 19.79 -37.39
C VAL A 143 -0.69 20.32 -38.49
N SER A 144 -0.56 21.59 -38.81
CA SER A 144 -1.23 22.18 -39.97
C SER A 144 -0.74 21.50 -41.26
N PRO A 145 -1.63 21.20 -42.23
CA PRO A 145 -1.29 20.52 -43.48
C PRO A 145 -0.27 21.25 -44.36
#